data_AF-M0GP63-F1
#
_entry.id   AF-M0GP63-F1
#
_cell.length_a   1.000
_cell.length_b   1.000
_cell.length_c   1.000
_cell.angle_alpha   90.00
_cell.angle_beta   90.00
_cell.angle_gamma   90.00
#
_symmetry.space_group_name_H-M   'P 1'
#
loop_
_entity.id
_entity.type
_entity.pdbx_description
1 polymer ?
#
loop_
_entity_poly.entity_id
_entity_poly.type
_entity_poly.pdbx_seq_one_letter_code
_entity_poly.pdbx_strand_id
1 'polypeptide(L)'
;MASGRYPRITVTEGPQPIKKPFQLSMEKLRDFSSDAPAQIRGSVENLSSEEQTVGFGSIQPYSSIWSEGHGWLVLIPSDRQVQKLAFGTDEQIIPDRPVDGCWQANLVHFVLPDVLRWQSLDAGECIQTDYTVLHYPEQEILEATMDKWVSNRPEDMSCLPAGKHRFTESFAPKVRAETTWEEFEWRCTLTIEE
;
A
#
# COMPACT_ATOMS: atom_id res chain seq x y z
N MET A 1 -18.21 -26.96 -1.75
CA MET A 1 -18.58 -25.57 -2.08
C MET A 1 -18.27 -24.73 -0.85
N ALA A 2 -17.10 -24.09 -0.82
CA ALA A 2 -16.71 -23.23 0.29
C ALA A 2 -17.74 -22.09 0.39
N SER A 3 -18.21 -21.79 1.60
CA SER A 3 -19.18 -20.72 1.83
C SER A 3 -18.63 -19.41 1.28
N GLY A 4 -19.31 -18.83 0.30
CA GLY A 4 -18.90 -17.63 -0.44
C GLY A 4 -18.94 -16.34 0.38
N ARG A 5 -18.26 -16.32 1.53
CA ARG A 5 -17.95 -15.09 2.25
C ARG A 5 -16.53 -14.69 1.93
N TYR A 6 -16.40 -13.53 1.29
CA TYR A 6 -15.12 -12.87 1.17
C TYR A 6 -14.76 -12.24 2.51
N PRO A 7 -13.46 -12.19 2.84
CA PRO A 7 -13.02 -11.69 4.14
C PRO A 7 -13.34 -10.21 4.26
N ARG A 8 -13.55 -9.77 5.50
CA ARG A 8 -13.70 -8.34 5.81
C ARG A 8 -12.36 -7.75 6.16
N ILE A 9 -12.20 -6.47 5.85
CA ILE A 9 -11.05 -5.71 6.30
C ILE A 9 -11.46 -4.66 7.32
N THR A 10 -10.58 -4.44 8.28
CA THR A 10 -10.65 -3.31 9.21
C THR A 10 -9.32 -2.58 9.15
N VAL A 11 -9.38 -1.26 9.03
CA VAL A 11 -8.19 -0.41 9.05
C VAL A 11 -8.06 0.20 10.44
N THR A 12 -6.85 0.10 11.01
CA THR A 12 -6.49 0.74 12.28
C THR A 12 -5.30 1.65 12.04
N GLU A 13 -5.49 2.94 12.25
CA GLU A 13 -4.44 3.93 12.14
C GLU A 13 -3.50 3.88 13.35
N GLY A 14 -2.22 4.16 13.10
CA GLY A 14 -1.24 4.39 14.13
C GLY A 14 -1.44 5.74 14.81
N PRO A 15 -0.70 5.98 15.91
CA PRO A 15 -0.73 7.28 16.57
C PRO A 15 -0.29 8.37 15.60
N GLN A 16 -1.01 9.50 15.60
CA GLN A 16 -0.65 10.66 14.80
C GLN A 16 0.71 11.22 15.26
N PRO A 17 1.53 11.73 14.33
CA PRO A 17 2.83 12.28 14.66
C PRO A 17 2.68 13.61 15.40
N ILE A 18 2.82 13.57 16.73
CA ILE A 18 2.69 14.75 17.58
C ILE A 18 3.81 15.75 17.24
N LYS A 19 3.44 17.00 16.93
CA LYS A 19 4.32 18.13 16.50
C LYS A 19 4.80 18.10 15.04
N LYS A 20 4.17 17.31 14.16
CA LYS A 20 4.40 17.44 12.71
C LYS A 20 3.25 18.21 12.08
N PRO A 21 3.47 18.92 10.96
CA PRO A 21 2.44 19.74 10.33
C PRO A 21 1.43 18.90 9.54
N PHE A 22 1.40 17.57 9.70
CA PHE A 22 0.57 16.69 8.90
C PHE A 22 -0.41 15.90 9.72
N GLN A 23 -1.61 15.75 9.17
CA GLN A 23 -2.56 14.73 9.58
C GLN A 23 -2.58 13.62 8.54
N LEU A 24 -2.38 12.39 9.02
CA LEU A 24 -2.37 11.20 8.19
C LEU A 24 -3.64 10.41 8.43
N SER A 25 -4.27 9.89 7.40
CA SER A 25 -5.42 8.99 7.58
C SER A 25 -5.38 7.81 6.64
N MET A 26 -5.98 6.70 7.05
CA MET A 26 -6.28 5.55 6.22
C MET A 26 -7.68 5.05 6.56
N GLU A 27 -8.59 5.09 5.59
CA GLU A 27 -9.96 4.63 5.74
C GLU A 27 -10.25 3.44 4.84
N LYS A 28 -11.19 2.59 5.28
CA LYS A 28 -11.76 1.55 4.44
C LYS A 28 -12.83 2.14 3.55
N LEU A 29 -12.71 1.93 2.24
CA LEU A 29 -13.75 2.26 1.27
C LEU A 29 -14.69 1.07 1.03
N ARG A 30 -14.14 -0.15 0.89
CA ARG A 30 -14.94 -1.36 0.68
C ARG A 30 -14.22 -2.63 1.12
N ASP A 31 -15.00 -3.64 1.50
CA ASP A 31 -14.52 -5.00 1.77
C ASP A 31 -14.31 -5.80 0.47
N PHE A 32 -13.70 -6.98 0.58
CA PHE A 32 -13.61 -7.93 -0.53
C PHE A 32 -15.01 -8.46 -0.89
N SER A 33 -15.23 -8.76 -2.16
CA SER A 33 -16.49 -9.33 -2.68
C SER A 33 -16.21 -10.23 -3.88
N SER A 34 -17.23 -10.88 -4.44
CA SER A 34 -17.05 -11.67 -5.68
C SER A 34 -16.66 -10.83 -6.89
N ASP A 35 -17.02 -9.55 -6.87
CA ASP A 35 -17.00 -8.70 -8.06
C ASP A 35 -15.88 -7.64 -7.96
N ALA A 36 -15.32 -7.44 -6.77
CA ALA A 36 -14.26 -6.47 -6.55
C ALA A 36 -13.35 -6.81 -5.35
N PRO A 37 -12.05 -6.48 -5.45
CA PRO A 37 -11.12 -6.53 -4.33
C PRO A 37 -11.42 -5.41 -3.32
N ALA A 38 -10.92 -5.55 -2.08
CA ALA A 38 -11.05 -4.51 -1.08
C ALA A 38 -10.34 -3.22 -1.49
N GLN A 39 -10.84 -2.08 -1.01
CA GLN A 39 -10.22 -0.78 -1.24
C GLN A 39 -10.11 0.02 0.06
N ILE A 40 -9.01 0.74 0.16
CA ILE A 40 -8.73 1.70 1.22
C ILE A 40 -8.33 3.03 0.59
N ARG A 41 -8.53 4.12 1.32
CA ARG A 41 -8.05 5.45 0.92
C ARG A 41 -7.10 5.95 1.96
N GLY A 42 -5.94 6.39 1.52
CA GLY A 42 -5.00 7.10 2.36
C GLY A 42 -4.99 8.58 2.07
N SER A 43 -4.75 9.40 3.08
CA SER A 43 -4.60 10.84 2.93
C SER A 43 -3.46 11.41 3.74
N VAL A 44 -2.93 12.53 3.24
CA VAL A 44 -2.01 13.42 3.96
C VAL A 44 -2.51 14.84 3.81
N GLU A 45 -2.78 15.48 4.92
CA GLU A 45 -3.24 16.87 4.99
C GLU A 45 -2.18 17.73 5.67
N ASN A 46 -1.88 18.89 5.09
CA ASN A 46 -1.03 19.90 5.71
C ASN A 46 -1.87 20.79 6.66
N LEU A 47 -1.70 20.60 7.96
CA LEU A 47 -2.34 21.38 9.02
C LEU A 47 -1.58 22.66 9.40
N SER A 48 -0.41 22.92 8.80
CA SER A 48 0.29 24.18 9.05
C SER A 48 -0.35 25.34 8.31
N SER A 49 -0.03 26.56 8.73
CA SER A 49 -0.46 27.79 8.07
C SER A 49 0.36 28.14 6.82
N GLU A 50 1.34 27.31 6.45
CA GLU A 50 2.31 27.56 5.37
C GLU A 50 2.40 26.35 4.45
N GLU A 51 2.94 26.52 3.25
CA GLU A 51 3.22 25.39 2.35
C GLU A 51 4.26 24.45 3.00
N GLN A 52 4.02 23.14 2.92
CA GLN A 52 4.97 22.13 3.36
C GLN A 52 5.30 21.19 2.20
N THR A 53 6.59 20.97 1.96
CA THR A 53 7.03 19.91 1.05
C THR A 53 7.29 18.62 1.81
N VAL A 54 6.57 17.56 1.45
CA VAL A 54 6.71 16.22 2.01
C VAL A 54 7.34 15.27 0.99
N GLY A 55 8.27 14.45 1.48
CA GLY A 55 8.85 13.33 0.76
C GLY A 55 8.15 12.03 1.13
N PHE A 56 7.80 11.24 0.13
CA PHE A 56 7.29 9.87 0.25
C PHE A 56 7.89 9.02 -0.88
N GLY A 57 7.80 7.69 -0.77
CA GLY A 57 8.39 6.81 -1.76
C GLY A 57 7.55 6.62 -3.02
N SER A 58 7.41 5.37 -3.45
CA SER A 58 6.95 5.04 -4.80
C SER A 58 5.44 5.23 -5.04
N ILE A 59 4.59 5.23 -3.99
CA ILE A 59 3.13 5.27 -4.12
C ILE A 59 2.48 6.39 -3.30
N GLN A 60 2.31 7.57 -3.90
CA GLN A 60 1.73 8.75 -3.25
C GLN A 60 0.48 8.46 -2.41
N PRO A 61 0.40 8.89 -1.13
CA PRO A 61 1.42 9.62 -0.36
C PRO A 61 2.34 8.72 0.48
N TYR A 62 2.36 7.41 0.23
CA TYR A 62 3.19 6.44 0.94
C TYR A 62 4.32 5.89 0.03
N SER A 63 5.10 4.95 0.54
CA SER A 63 6.26 4.28 -0.05
C SER A 63 6.11 2.78 0.05
N SER A 64 5.57 2.28 1.18
CA SER A 64 5.41 0.84 1.37
C SER A 64 4.17 0.32 0.66
N ILE A 65 4.41 -0.34 -0.46
CA ILE A 65 3.39 -1.13 -1.16
C ILE A 65 3.07 -2.42 -0.42
N TRP A 66 3.96 -2.93 0.44
CA TRP A 66 3.76 -4.23 1.10
C TRP A 66 3.48 -4.11 2.59
N SER A 67 2.76 -5.11 3.10
CA SER A 67 2.72 -5.36 4.52
C SER A 67 4.10 -5.80 5.02
N GLU A 68 4.50 -5.33 6.19
CA GLU A 68 5.69 -5.77 6.89
C GLU A 68 5.69 -7.29 7.17
N GLY A 69 6.89 -7.85 7.29
CA GLY A 69 7.11 -9.28 7.47
C GLY A 69 7.22 -9.99 6.13
N HIS A 70 6.61 -11.18 6.01
CA HIS A 70 6.47 -11.85 4.72
C HIS A 70 5.35 -11.12 3.96
N GLY A 71 5.68 -10.31 2.96
CA GLY A 71 4.75 -9.39 2.27
C GLY A 71 3.60 -10.09 1.54
N TRP A 72 2.58 -10.53 2.28
CA TRP A 72 1.39 -11.21 1.75
C TRP A 72 0.45 -10.26 1.03
N LEU A 73 0.33 -9.02 1.53
CA LEU A 73 -0.55 -8.01 0.96
C LEU A 73 0.24 -6.93 0.27
N VAL A 74 -0.27 -6.52 -0.89
CA VAL A 74 0.21 -5.38 -1.65
C VAL A 74 -0.89 -4.34 -1.84
N LEU A 75 -0.53 -3.07 -1.72
CA LEU A 75 -1.37 -1.91 -2.00
C LEU A 75 -1.06 -1.40 -3.41
N ILE A 76 -2.05 -1.50 -4.29
CA ILE A 76 -1.94 -1.03 -5.66
C ILE A 76 -2.74 0.29 -5.80
N PRO A 77 -2.09 1.45 -6.02
CA PRO A 77 -2.79 2.71 -6.28
C PRO A 77 -3.72 2.57 -7.49
N SER A 78 -4.89 3.21 -7.44
CA SER A 78 -5.89 3.11 -8.50
C SER A 78 -5.48 3.84 -9.80
N ASP A 79 -4.59 4.83 -9.68
CA ASP A 79 -4.06 5.58 -10.82
C ASP A 79 -3.03 4.75 -11.63
N ARG A 80 -3.31 4.55 -12.92
CA ARG A 80 -2.46 3.76 -13.83
C ARG A 80 -1.09 4.38 -14.12
N GLN A 81 -0.98 5.71 -14.14
CA GLN A 81 0.32 6.37 -14.30
C GLN A 81 1.17 6.21 -13.05
N VAL A 82 0.56 6.29 -11.86
CA VAL A 82 1.25 5.98 -10.60
C VAL A 82 1.70 4.53 -10.58
N GLN A 83 0.82 3.57 -10.95
CA GLN A 83 1.19 2.16 -11.05
C GLN A 83 2.41 1.94 -11.95
N LYS A 84 2.40 2.50 -13.16
CA LYS A 84 3.49 2.34 -14.12
C LYS A 84 4.84 2.81 -13.56
N LEU A 85 4.82 3.93 -12.88
CA LEU A 85 6.04 4.50 -12.30
C LEU A 85 6.46 3.78 -11.01
N ALA A 86 5.50 3.33 -10.20
CA ALA A 86 5.75 2.70 -8.92
C ALA A 86 6.23 1.25 -9.06
N PHE A 87 5.65 0.50 -10.00
CA PHE A 87 5.92 -0.94 -10.22
C PHE A 87 6.75 -1.21 -11.47
N GLY A 88 7.11 -0.18 -12.23
CA GLY A 88 7.99 -0.30 -13.40
C GLY A 88 7.40 -1.14 -14.55
N THR A 89 6.09 -1.34 -14.57
CA THR A 89 5.36 -2.18 -15.53
C THR A 89 4.09 -1.48 -16.00
N ASP A 90 3.75 -1.64 -17.28
CA ASP A 90 2.46 -1.22 -17.85
C ASP A 90 1.44 -2.36 -17.93
N GLU A 91 1.80 -3.54 -17.44
CA GLU A 91 0.92 -4.70 -17.39
C GLU A 91 -0.24 -4.49 -16.40
N GLN A 92 -1.32 -5.23 -16.61
CA GLN A 92 -2.46 -5.18 -15.72
C GLN A 92 -2.15 -5.90 -14.41
N ILE A 93 -1.87 -5.15 -13.35
CA ILE A 93 -1.59 -5.70 -12.01
C ILE A 93 -2.85 -6.23 -11.32
N ILE A 94 -3.94 -5.43 -11.34
CA ILE A 94 -5.21 -5.79 -10.70
C ILE A 94 -6.02 -6.67 -11.67
N PRO A 95 -6.37 -7.91 -11.31
CA PRO A 95 -7.14 -8.78 -12.18
C PRO A 95 -8.59 -8.29 -12.32
N ASP A 96 -9.27 -8.64 -13.41
CA ASP A 96 -10.69 -8.32 -13.61
C ASP A 96 -11.64 -9.22 -12.80
N ARG A 97 -11.13 -10.38 -12.33
CA ARG A 97 -11.88 -11.39 -11.57
C ARG A 97 -10.93 -12.08 -10.59
N PRO A 98 -11.43 -12.65 -9.49
CA PRO A 98 -10.59 -13.41 -8.57
C PRO A 98 -9.92 -14.58 -9.30
N VAL A 99 -8.61 -14.76 -9.08
CA VAL A 99 -7.83 -15.88 -9.59
C VAL A 99 -7.94 -17.02 -8.58
N ASP A 100 -8.42 -18.18 -9.04
CA ASP A 100 -8.68 -19.35 -8.19
C ASP A 100 -9.54 -19.05 -6.94
N GLY A 101 -10.50 -18.12 -7.10
CA GLY A 101 -11.42 -17.72 -6.03
C GLY A 101 -10.85 -16.68 -5.08
N CYS A 102 -9.71 -16.05 -5.41
CA CYS A 102 -9.08 -15.05 -4.58
C CYS A 102 -8.64 -13.79 -5.32
N TRP A 103 -8.71 -12.65 -4.63
CA TRP A 103 -8.14 -11.38 -5.09
C TRP A 103 -6.63 -11.33 -4.85
N GLN A 104 -5.89 -11.86 -5.81
CA GLN A 104 -4.44 -11.73 -5.90
C GLN A 104 -4.04 -10.90 -7.12
N ALA A 105 -2.87 -10.28 -7.08
CA ALA A 105 -2.31 -9.61 -8.25
C ALA A 105 -2.10 -10.62 -9.38
N ASN A 106 -2.21 -10.16 -10.63
CA ASN A 106 -1.76 -10.94 -11.77
C ASN A 106 -0.25 -11.24 -11.64
N LEU A 107 0.22 -12.30 -12.30
CA LEU A 107 1.62 -12.72 -12.31
C LEU A 107 2.48 -11.73 -13.13
N VAL A 108 2.70 -10.56 -12.54
CA VAL A 108 3.45 -9.45 -13.13
C VAL A 108 4.68 -9.22 -12.25
N HIS A 109 5.83 -9.07 -12.89
CA HIS A 109 7.06 -8.72 -12.18
C HIS A 109 7.09 -7.23 -11.86
N PHE A 110 7.24 -6.89 -10.58
CA PHE A 110 7.44 -5.51 -10.17
C PHE A 110 8.91 -5.15 -10.22
N VAL A 111 9.23 -4.11 -11.00
CA VAL A 111 10.50 -3.41 -10.90
C VAL A 111 10.26 -2.20 -10.04
N LEU A 112 10.78 -2.23 -8.81
CA LEU A 112 10.51 -1.19 -7.82
C LEU A 112 11.69 -0.24 -7.79
N PRO A 113 11.59 0.90 -8.49
CA PRO A 113 12.65 1.88 -8.42
C PRO A 113 12.66 2.49 -7.02
N ASP A 114 13.84 2.63 -6.44
CA ASP A 114 14.06 3.35 -5.19
C ASP A 114 13.91 4.85 -5.47
N VAL A 115 12.68 5.35 -5.41
CA VAL A 115 12.33 6.73 -5.76
C VAL A 115 11.72 7.42 -4.56
N LEU A 116 12.40 8.46 -4.09
CA LEU A 116 11.81 9.46 -3.22
C LEU A 116 11.17 10.55 -4.07
N ARG A 117 9.88 10.75 -3.88
CA ARG A 117 9.09 11.79 -4.54
C ARG A 117 8.78 12.91 -3.57
N TRP A 118 8.81 14.13 -4.08
CA TRP A 118 8.51 15.34 -3.32
C TRP A 118 7.19 15.93 -3.79
N GLN A 119 6.31 16.27 -2.85
CA GLN A 119 5.08 17.01 -3.10
C GLN A 119 5.02 18.22 -2.18
N SER A 120 4.80 19.41 -2.74
CA SER A 120 4.38 20.57 -1.96
C SER A 120 2.88 20.52 -1.73
N LEU A 121 2.48 20.81 -0.50
CA LEU A 121 1.09 20.92 -0.06
C LEU A 121 0.88 22.33 0.49
N ASP A 122 -0.06 23.07 -0.08
CA ASP A 122 -0.50 24.36 0.45
C ASP A 122 -1.09 24.20 1.87
N ALA A 123 -1.26 25.32 2.58
CA ALA A 123 -1.89 25.32 3.90
C ALA A 123 -3.33 24.78 3.82
N GLY A 124 -3.63 23.71 4.57
CA GLY A 124 -4.91 23.00 4.52
C GLY A 124 -5.10 22.10 3.30
N GLU A 125 -4.11 21.96 2.42
CA GLU A 125 -4.21 21.05 1.28
C GLU A 125 -4.15 19.59 1.76
N CYS A 126 -5.03 18.78 1.20
CA CYS A 126 -5.13 17.36 1.46
C CYS A 126 -5.02 16.59 0.15
N ILE A 127 -4.04 15.69 0.07
CA ILE A 127 -3.92 14.73 -1.02
C ILE A 127 -4.46 13.38 -0.58
N GLN A 128 -5.09 12.68 -1.52
CA GLN A 128 -5.73 11.39 -1.27
C GLN A 128 -5.43 10.40 -2.39
N THR A 129 -5.25 9.14 -2.03
CA THR A 129 -5.04 8.04 -2.98
C THR A 129 -5.83 6.82 -2.57
N ASP A 130 -6.54 6.26 -3.54
CA ASP A 130 -7.28 5.01 -3.39
C ASP A 130 -6.39 3.83 -3.75
N TYR A 131 -6.27 2.88 -2.83
CA TYR A 131 -5.50 1.66 -3.00
C TYR A 131 -6.41 0.45 -3.07
N THR A 132 -6.09 -0.43 -4.01
CA THR A 132 -6.64 -1.78 -4.07
C THR A 132 -5.75 -2.72 -3.28
N VAL A 133 -6.35 -3.47 -2.37
CA VAL A 133 -5.64 -4.46 -1.54
C VAL A 133 -5.68 -5.80 -2.25
N LEU A 134 -4.53 -6.40 -2.50
CA LEU A 134 -4.40 -7.71 -3.15
C LEU A 134 -3.41 -8.58 -2.39
N HIS A 135 -3.54 -9.89 -2.56
CA HIS A 135 -2.45 -10.81 -2.27
C HIS A 135 -1.36 -10.74 -3.34
N TYR A 136 -0.10 -10.86 -2.94
CA TYR A 136 1.04 -10.88 -3.87
C TYR A 136 1.61 -12.30 -4.01
N PRO A 137 1.39 -12.98 -5.16
CA PRO A 137 1.84 -14.36 -5.39
C PRO A 137 3.32 -14.39 -5.76
N GLU A 138 4.18 -13.97 -4.83
CA GLU A 138 5.62 -13.83 -5.07
C GLU A 138 6.28 -15.15 -5.46
N GLN A 139 5.88 -16.26 -4.82
CA GLN A 139 6.45 -17.56 -5.10
C GLN A 139 6.15 -17.99 -6.54
N GLU A 140 4.91 -17.87 -6.98
CA GLU A 140 4.47 -18.23 -8.34
C GLU A 140 5.14 -17.33 -9.39
N ILE A 141 5.29 -16.04 -9.09
CA ILE A 141 6.04 -15.11 -9.96
C ILE A 141 7.50 -15.55 -10.06
N LEU A 142 8.15 -15.88 -8.93
CA LEU A 142 9.55 -16.30 -8.92
C LEU A 142 9.75 -17.66 -9.59
N GLU A 143 8.87 -18.64 -9.37
CA GLU A 143 8.89 -19.93 -10.07
C GLU A 143 8.70 -19.77 -11.59
N ALA A 144 7.86 -18.83 -12.01
CA ALA A 144 7.65 -18.53 -13.42
C ALA A 144 8.82 -17.76 -14.07
N THR A 145 9.69 -17.11 -13.28
CA THR A 145 10.71 -16.18 -13.79
C THR A 145 12.16 -16.54 -13.43
N MET A 146 12.40 -17.44 -12.47
CA MET A 146 13.74 -17.82 -11.99
C MET A 146 13.86 -19.33 -11.71
N ASP A 147 14.91 -19.98 -12.25
CA ASP A 147 15.14 -21.44 -12.13
C ASP A 147 15.53 -21.96 -10.72
N LYS A 148 15.81 -21.07 -9.74
CA LYS A 148 16.22 -21.49 -8.40
C LYS A 148 15.74 -20.51 -7.35
N TRP A 149 14.79 -20.96 -6.52
CA TRP A 149 14.44 -20.25 -5.31
C TRP A 149 14.45 -21.16 -4.07
N VAL A 150 14.87 -20.59 -2.95
CA VAL A 150 14.79 -21.19 -1.61
C VAL A 150 13.99 -20.21 -0.76
N SER A 151 12.70 -20.51 -0.58
CA SER A 151 11.82 -19.76 0.30
C SER A 151 12.13 -20.08 1.75
N ASN A 152 12.21 -19.06 2.60
CA ASN A 152 12.10 -19.22 4.06
C ASN A 152 10.67 -18.93 4.56
N ARG A 153 9.65 -18.90 3.67
CA ARG A 153 8.26 -18.58 4.02
C ARG A 153 7.48 -19.84 4.41
N PRO A 154 6.56 -19.76 5.39
CA PRO A 154 5.67 -20.87 5.74
C PRO A 154 4.70 -21.19 4.59
N GLU A 155 4.47 -22.48 4.33
CA GLU A 155 3.62 -23.05 3.26
C GLU A 155 2.11 -22.80 3.44
N ASP A 156 1.69 -21.96 4.40
CA ASP A 156 0.26 -21.75 4.66
C ASP A 156 -0.35 -20.81 3.61
N MET A 157 -0.69 -21.40 2.46
CA MET A 157 -1.15 -20.75 1.23
C MET A 157 -2.63 -20.38 1.26
N SER A 158 -3.06 -19.60 2.26
CA SER A 158 -4.36 -18.94 2.17
C SER A 158 -4.19 -17.64 1.39
N CYS A 159 -5.00 -17.45 0.36
CA CYS A 159 -4.80 -16.35 -0.58
C CYS A 159 -5.17 -14.97 0.00
N LEU A 160 -5.75 -14.89 1.20
CA LEU A 160 -5.86 -13.66 1.98
C LEU A 160 -5.74 -14.05 3.45
N PRO A 161 -4.51 -14.20 3.99
CA PRO A 161 -4.33 -14.76 5.31
C PRO A 161 -4.96 -13.86 6.36
N ALA A 162 -5.88 -14.42 7.14
CA ALA A 162 -6.50 -13.73 8.25
C ALA A 162 -5.42 -13.28 9.25
N GLY A 163 -5.64 -12.12 9.86
CA GLY A 163 -4.69 -11.53 10.79
C GLY A 163 -4.34 -10.08 10.49
N LYS A 164 -3.25 -9.61 11.11
CA LYS A 164 -2.85 -8.21 11.10
C LYS A 164 -1.69 -8.00 10.13
N HIS A 165 -1.91 -7.10 9.17
CA HIS A 165 -0.97 -6.72 8.14
C HIS A 165 -0.58 -5.25 8.36
N ARG A 166 0.66 -5.02 8.77
CA ARG A 166 1.13 -3.68 9.13
C ARG A 166 1.82 -3.04 7.93
N PHE A 167 1.52 -1.77 7.65
CA PHE A 167 2.25 -0.95 6.68
C PHE A 167 2.88 0.20 7.46
N THR A 168 4.18 0.41 7.26
CA THR A 168 4.90 1.54 7.85
C THR A 168 5.43 2.42 6.74
N GLU A 169 5.30 3.72 6.96
CA GLU A 169 5.74 4.78 6.08
C GLU A 169 6.73 5.70 6.77
N SER A 170 7.74 6.15 6.03
CA SER A 170 8.67 7.18 6.47
C SER A 170 8.47 8.45 5.64
N PHE A 171 8.14 9.55 6.30
CA PHE A 171 7.95 10.85 5.67
C PHE A 171 9.15 11.74 5.94
N ALA A 172 9.81 12.20 4.89
CA ALA A 172 11.01 13.03 4.99
C ALA A 172 10.74 14.48 4.59
N PRO A 173 11.35 15.48 5.26
CA PRO A 173 11.36 16.85 4.78
C PRO A 173 12.36 17.01 3.61
N LYS A 174 12.11 17.98 2.72
CA LYS A 174 13.03 18.27 1.61
C LYS A 174 14.34 18.84 2.13
N VAL A 175 15.43 18.09 1.96
CA VAL A 175 16.78 18.50 2.40
C VAL A 175 17.14 19.85 1.76
N ARG A 176 17.40 20.87 2.61
CA ARG A 176 17.70 22.29 2.29
C ARG A 176 16.50 23.25 2.15
N ALA A 177 15.26 22.80 2.29
CA ALA A 177 14.16 23.73 2.56
C ALA A 177 14.22 24.17 4.04
N GLU A 178 13.76 25.38 4.35
CA GLU A 178 13.54 25.82 5.74
C GLU A 178 12.34 25.08 6.33
N THR A 179 12.46 23.76 6.52
CA THR A 179 11.38 22.92 7.04
C THR A 179 11.37 22.98 8.56
N THR A 180 10.20 23.18 9.14
CA THR A 180 9.99 23.28 10.60
C THR A 180 9.84 21.92 11.29
N TRP A 181 9.97 20.83 10.54
CA TRP A 181 9.74 19.46 11.01
C TRP A 181 10.83 18.52 10.50
N GLU A 182 11.08 17.48 11.28
CA GLU A 182 12.04 16.41 10.97
C GLU A 182 11.33 15.16 10.44
N GLU A 183 12.08 14.26 9.81
CA GLU A 183 11.58 12.96 9.38
C GLU A 183 10.79 12.23 10.49
N PHE A 184 9.76 11.51 10.10
CA PHE A 184 8.94 10.73 11.03
C PHE A 184 8.32 9.53 10.35
N GLU A 185 8.02 8.52 11.16
CA GLU A 185 7.34 7.32 10.71
C GLU A 185 5.87 7.34 11.14
N TRP A 186 5.02 6.78 10.29
CA TRP A 186 3.64 6.49 10.61
C TRP A 186 3.27 5.11 10.12
N ARG A 187 2.32 4.48 10.80
CA ARG A 187 1.93 3.11 10.52
C ARG A 187 0.42 2.99 10.44
N CYS A 188 -0.05 2.10 9.58
CA CYS A 188 -1.41 1.61 9.62
C CYS A 188 -1.41 0.08 9.70
N THR A 189 -2.49 -0.49 10.22
CA THR A 189 -2.68 -1.95 10.27
C THR A 189 -3.99 -2.29 9.61
N LEU A 190 -3.92 -3.13 8.59
CA LEU A 190 -5.08 -3.76 7.97
C LEU A 190 -5.29 -5.12 8.63
N THR A 191 -6.46 -5.32 9.23
CA THR A 191 -6.84 -6.61 9.81
C THR A 191 -7.80 -7.32 8.85
N ILE A 192 -7.46 -8.53 8.44
CA ILE A 192 -8.32 -9.42 7.64
C ILE A 192 -9.00 -10.40 8.59
N GLU A 193 -10.33 -10.44 8.55
CA GLU A 193 -11.18 -11.37 9.31
C GLU A 193 -11.70 -12.48 8.37
N GLU A 194 -11.80 -13.72 8.89
CA GLU A 194 -12.38 -14.88 8.18
C GLU A 194 -13.88 -14.75 7.88
#